data_AF-A0A6A3CHY0-F1
#
_entry.id   AF-A0A6A3CHY0-F1
#
_cell.length_a   1.000
_cell.length_b   1.000
_cell.length_c   1.000
_cell.angle_alpha   90.00
_cell.angle_beta   90.00
_cell.angle_gamma   90.00
#
_symmetry.space_group_name_H-M   'P 1'
#
loop_
_entity.id
_entity.type
_entity.pdbx_description
1 polymer ?
#
loop_
_entity_poly.entity_id
_entity_poly.type
_entity_poly.pdbx_seq_one_letter_code
_entity_poly.pdbx_strand_id
1 'polypeptide(L)'
;MFDHKSKLARTFQRVVNLRTATKIASSNGIGNSSHGGFDVNRRGDALAMVFVSVTSIKTAYAKLQMAQNPYNSDAIQAAEQAVMEQLKVLSELKHKFLKHELDVSPQVSLMHAKIQEQQSLMRTDEINIKKLEYDIERKVADIALNQ
;
A
#
# COMPACT_ATOMS: atom_id res chain seq x y z
N MET A 1 -19.97 -38.12 3.80
CA MET A 1 -19.88 -37.39 5.09
C MET A 1 -19.27 -36.02 4.81
N PHE A 2 -19.92 -34.94 5.26
CA PHE A 2 -19.90 -33.60 4.64
C PHE A 2 -18.53 -32.90 4.53
N ASP A 3 -18.19 -32.44 3.32
CA ASP A 3 -17.03 -31.61 3.00
C ASP A 3 -17.25 -30.15 3.44
N HIS A 4 -16.89 -29.84 4.68
CA HIS A 4 -16.93 -28.49 5.22
C HIS A 4 -15.65 -27.71 4.92
N LYS A 5 -15.36 -27.49 3.62
CA LYS A 5 -14.41 -26.44 3.25
C LYS A 5 -14.96 -25.10 3.72
N SER A 6 -14.14 -24.38 4.49
CA SER A 6 -14.45 -23.05 5.01
C SER A 6 -14.89 -22.12 3.87
N LYS A 7 -15.76 -21.14 4.17
CA LYS A 7 -16.14 -20.10 3.19
C LYS A 7 -14.90 -19.48 2.55
N LEU A 8 -13.85 -19.31 3.34
CA LEU A 8 -12.55 -18.85 2.91
C LEU A 8 -11.90 -19.78 1.87
N ALA A 9 -11.86 -21.09 2.12
CA ALA A 9 -11.33 -22.08 1.16
C ALA A 9 -12.12 -22.09 -0.16
N ARG A 10 -13.45 -21.91 -0.10
CA ARG A 10 -14.29 -21.80 -1.30
C ARG A 10 -14.01 -20.51 -2.08
N THR A 11 -13.77 -19.39 -1.38
CA THR A 11 -13.37 -18.12 -2.01
C THR A 11 -12.00 -18.25 -2.67
N PHE A 12 -11.01 -18.84 -1.99
CA PHE A 12 -9.68 -19.07 -2.56
C PHE A 12 -9.74 -19.95 -3.81
N GLN A 13 -10.50 -21.05 -3.77
CA GLN A 13 -10.65 -21.93 -4.93
C GLN A 13 -11.26 -21.21 -6.14
N ARG A 14 -12.24 -20.32 -5.93
CA ARG A 14 -12.84 -19.53 -7.01
C ARG A 14 -11.85 -18.53 -7.61
N VAL A 15 -11.03 -17.88 -6.78
CA VAL A 15 -10.01 -16.91 -7.24
C VAL A 15 -8.93 -17.59 -8.06
N VAL A 16 -8.47 -18.77 -7.64
CA VAL A 16 -7.47 -19.56 -8.38
C VAL A 16 -8.01 -19.97 -9.75
N ASN A 17 -9.25 -20.48 -9.81
CA ASN A 17 -9.84 -20.95 -11.07
C ASN A 17 -10.20 -19.80 -12.03
N LEU A 18 -10.43 -18.57 -11.53
CA LEU A 18 -10.69 -17.39 -12.36
C LEU A 18 -9.42 -16.86 -13.05
N ARG A 19 -8.23 -17.08 -12.46
CA ARG A 19 -6.93 -16.68 -13.06
C ARG A 19 -6.62 -17.39 -14.37
N THR A 20 -7.19 -18.56 -14.61
CA THR A 20 -6.90 -19.38 -15.80
C THR A 20 -7.65 -18.92 -17.06
N ALA A 21 -8.66 -18.04 -16.93
CA ALA A 21 -9.69 -17.89 -17.97
C ALA A 21 -9.63 -16.60 -18.83
N THR A 22 -8.73 -15.63 -18.62
CA THR A 22 -8.91 -14.31 -19.30
C THR A 22 -7.76 -13.94 -20.24
N LYS A 23 -8.03 -14.13 -21.55
CA LYS A 23 -7.21 -13.78 -22.71
C LYS A 23 -7.59 -12.36 -23.20
N ILE A 24 -6.59 -11.47 -23.14
CA ILE A 24 -6.30 -10.14 -23.74
C ILE A 24 -7.27 -9.51 -24.77
N ALA A 25 -7.49 -8.17 -24.68
CA ALA A 25 -7.54 -7.24 -25.83
C ALA A 25 -7.06 -5.83 -25.43
N SER A 26 -6.28 -5.16 -26.30
CA SER A 26 -5.46 -3.96 -26.08
C SER A 26 -5.80 -2.85 -27.10
N SER A 27 -5.79 -1.56 -26.70
CA SER A 27 -5.46 -0.44 -27.61
C SER A 27 -5.12 0.86 -26.83
N ASN A 28 -4.22 1.67 -27.41
CA ASN A 28 -3.49 2.81 -26.83
C ASN A 28 -4.15 4.18 -27.11
N GLY A 29 -3.83 5.20 -26.30
CA GLY A 29 -4.07 6.62 -26.60
C GLY A 29 -3.29 7.58 -25.69
N ILE A 30 -2.52 8.49 -26.30
CA ILE A 30 -1.62 9.52 -25.72
C ILE A 30 -2.38 10.82 -25.39
N GLY A 31 -2.01 11.53 -24.32
CA GLY A 31 -2.46 12.90 -24.03
C GLY A 31 -1.75 13.55 -22.83
N ASN A 32 -1.10 14.70 -23.05
CA ASN A 32 -0.35 15.49 -22.06
C ASN A 32 -1.21 16.56 -21.37
N SER A 33 -0.77 16.92 -20.16
CA SER A 33 -0.95 18.16 -19.39
C SER A 33 -2.24 18.40 -18.57
N SER A 34 -1.97 18.76 -17.31
CA SER A 34 -2.80 19.52 -16.35
C SER A 34 -3.91 18.79 -15.60
N HIS A 35 -3.82 18.87 -14.27
CA HIS A 35 -4.90 18.76 -13.28
C HIS A 35 -5.82 17.53 -13.37
N GLY A 36 -5.71 16.66 -12.36
CA GLY A 36 -6.71 15.63 -12.09
C GLY A 36 -6.49 14.38 -12.93
N GLY A 37 -5.94 13.35 -12.31
CA GLY A 37 -5.74 12.06 -12.93
C GLY A 37 -5.88 10.92 -11.92
N PHE A 38 -6.95 10.95 -11.11
CA PHE A 38 -7.36 9.79 -10.32
C PHE A 38 -8.17 8.86 -11.21
N ASP A 39 -7.53 8.09 -12.10
CA ASP A 39 -8.23 6.98 -12.73
C ASP A 39 -7.40 5.72 -12.91
N VAL A 40 -8.08 4.60 -12.66
CA VAL A 40 -7.67 3.18 -12.59
C VAL A 40 -7.35 2.62 -11.19
N ASN A 41 -6.98 3.43 -10.21
CA ASN A 41 -6.41 2.94 -8.94
C ASN A 41 -7.24 3.28 -7.68
N ARG A 42 -8.49 3.77 -7.81
CA ARG A 42 -9.30 4.41 -6.74
C ARG A 42 -9.43 3.66 -5.40
N ARG A 43 -9.42 2.32 -5.37
CA ARG A 43 -9.40 1.53 -4.11
C ARG A 43 -8.00 1.39 -3.51
N GLY A 44 -6.99 1.19 -4.36
CA GLY A 44 -5.58 1.18 -3.95
C GLY A 44 -5.11 2.56 -3.52
N ASP A 45 -5.59 3.60 -4.19
CA ASP A 45 -5.40 5.01 -3.85
C ASP A 45 -6.10 5.34 -2.53
N ALA A 46 -7.33 4.87 -2.31
CA ALA A 46 -7.98 5.02 -1.01
C ALA A 46 -7.20 4.33 0.11
N LEU A 47 -6.68 3.12 -0.12
CA LEU A 47 -5.83 2.42 0.84
C LEU A 47 -4.52 3.19 1.10
N ALA A 48 -3.87 3.69 0.05
CA ALA A 48 -2.66 4.51 0.15
C ALA A 48 -2.92 5.81 0.93
N MET A 49 -4.04 6.49 0.68
CA MET A 49 -4.45 7.69 1.40
C MET A 49 -4.73 7.40 2.88
N VAL A 50 -5.30 6.23 3.21
CA VAL A 50 -5.42 5.79 4.61
C VAL A 50 -4.04 5.62 5.24
N PHE A 51 -3.11 4.94 4.57
CA PHE A 51 -1.75 4.75 5.10
C PHE A 51 -0.99 6.07 5.28
N VAL A 52 -1.10 7.00 4.33
CA VAL A 52 -0.51 8.34 4.42
C VAL A 52 -1.12 9.11 5.59
N SER A 53 -2.44 9.07 5.76
CA SER A 53 -3.12 9.77 6.87
C SER A 53 -2.72 9.19 8.22
N VAL A 54 -2.67 7.86 8.35
CA VAL A 54 -2.21 7.18 9.58
C VAL A 54 -0.76 7.51 9.90
N THR A 55 0.10 7.53 8.88
CA THR A 55 1.52 7.90 9.05
C THR A 55 1.65 9.36 9.47
N SER A 56 0.86 10.26 8.87
CA SER A 56 0.85 11.68 9.21
C SER A 56 0.36 11.93 10.65
N ILE A 57 -0.68 11.21 11.10
CA ILE A 57 -1.14 11.22 12.49
C ILE A 57 -0.04 10.75 13.44
N LYS A 58 0.66 9.66 13.10
CA LYS A 58 1.79 9.15 13.90
C LYS A 58 2.91 10.17 14.01
N THR A 59 3.24 10.87 12.92
CA THR A 59 4.23 11.95 12.91
C THR A 59 3.77 13.14 13.75
N ALA A 60 2.50 13.55 13.64
CA ALA A 60 1.94 14.62 14.44
C ALA A 60 1.97 14.29 15.94
N TYR A 61 1.68 13.03 16.29
CA TYR A 61 1.79 12.56 17.67
C TYR A 61 3.23 12.60 18.20
N ALA A 62 4.22 12.19 17.39
CA ALA A 62 5.63 12.31 17.77
C ALA A 62 6.04 13.79 17.99
N LYS A 63 5.56 14.70 17.13
CA LYS A 63 5.77 16.15 17.32
C LYS A 63 5.16 16.66 18.62
N LEU A 64 3.97 16.17 18.98
CA LEU A 64 3.30 16.51 20.24
C LEU A 64 4.13 16.01 21.45
N GLN A 65 4.68 14.80 21.39
CA GLN A 65 5.57 14.28 22.44
C GLN A 65 6.84 15.12 22.58
N MET A 66 7.45 15.55 21.47
CA MET A 66 8.64 16.40 21.50
C MET A 66 8.33 17.79 22.06
N ALA A 67 7.16 18.35 21.75
CA ALA A 67 6.73 19.66 22.21
C ALA A 67 6.34 19.69 23.70
N GLN A 68 6.26 18.53 24.36
CA GLN A 68 6.03 18.45 25.81
C GLN A 68 7.32 18.64 26.62
N ASN A 69 8.51 18.47 26.02
CA ASN A 69 9.78 18.66 26.73
C ASN A 69 10.92 19.12 25.80
N PRO A 70 11.32 20.40 25.85
CA PRO A 70 10.74 21.47 26.68
C PRO A 70 9.33 21.84 26.21
N TYR A 71 8.47 22.27 27.15
CA TYR A 71 7.08 22.61 26.87
C TYR A 71 6.97 23.76 25.87
N ASN A 72 6.23 23.52 24.77
CA ASN A 72 5.99 24.48 23.71
C ASN A 72 4.52 24.42 23.26
N SER A 73 3.72 25.39 23.71
CA SER A 73 2.28 25.46 23.43
C SER A 73 1.95 25.56 21.93
N ASP A 74 2.73 26.33 21.18
CA ASP A 74 2.47 26.59 19.77
C ASP A 74 2.73 25.32 18.93
N ALA A 75 3.79 24.59 19.27
CA ALA A 75 4.10 23.30 18.66
C ALA A 75 3.09 22.22 19.03
N ILE A 76 2.55 22.23 20.26
CA ILE A 76 1.45 21.35 20.67
C ILE A 76 0.20 21.66 19.85
N GLN A 77 -0.22 22.92 19.76
CA GLN A 77 -1.41 23.32 19.01
C GLN A 77 -1.28 22.99 17.51
N ALA A 78 -0.09 23.20 16.93
CA ALA A 78 0.18 22.84 15.54
C ALA A 78 0.08 21.32 15.30
N ALA A 79 0.55 20.50 16.25
CA ALA A 79 0.43 19.06 16.18
C ALA A 79 -1.02 18.58 16.31
N GLU A 80 -1.79 19.17 17.23
CA GLU A 80 -3.23 18.88 17.40
C GLU A 80 -4.03 19.25 16.14
N GLN A 81 -3.75 20.42 15.55
CA GLN A 81 -4.37 20.85 14.29
C GLN A 81 -4.07 19.87 13.15
N ALA A 82 -2.82 19.41 13.04
CA ALA A 82 -2.45 18.42 12.03
C ALA A 82 -3.20 17.09 12.21
N VAL A 83 -3.40 16.62 13.45
CA VAL A 83 -4.21 15.42 13.73
C VAL A 83 -5.66 15.64 13.29
N MET A 84 -6.27 16.78 13.65
CA MET A 84 -7.65 17.09 13.27
C MET A 84 -7.84 17.14 11.76
N GLU A 85 -6.89 17.72 11.03
CA GLU A 85 -6.91 17.77 9.57
C GLU A 85 -6.88 16.37 8.94
N GLN A 86 -5.99 15.49 9.41
CA GLN A 86 -5.90 14.12 8.88
C GLN A 86 -7.14 13.28 9.24
N LEU A 87 -7.75 13.50 10.42
CA LEU A 87 -9.02 12.86 10.77
C LEU A 87 -10.17 13.32 9.87
N LYS A 88 -10.18 14.59 9.47
CA LYS A 88 -11.13 15.11 8.50
C LYS A 88 -10.95 14.45 7.12
N VAL A 89 -9.72 14.34 6.64
CA VAL A 89 -9.38 13.64 5.39
C VAL A 89 -9.85 12.18 5.43
N LEU A 90 -9.61 11.46 6.52
CA LEU A 90 -10.09 10.08 6.70
C LEU A 90 -11.62 9.98 6.71
N SER A 91 -12.30 10.93 7.35
CA SER A 91 -13.77 10.96 7.39
C SER A 91 -14.37 11.16 6.00
N GLU A 92 -13.83 12.10 5.23
CA GLU A 92 -14.25 12.35 3.84
C GLU A 92 -13.98 11.14 2.94
N LEU A 93 -12.81 10.51 3.10
CA LEU A 93 -12.45 9.31 2.36
C LEU A 93 -13.40 8.14 2.67
N LYS A 94 -13.72 7.93 3.95
CA LYS A 94 -14.71 6.93 4.40
C LYS A 94 -16.08 7.20 3.78
N HIS A 95 -16.51 8.46 3.75
CA HIS A 95 -17.78 8.88 3.18
C HIS A 95 -17.87 8.58 1.68
N LYS A 96 -16.83 8.96 0.92
CA LYS A 96 -16.72 8.70 -0.54
C LYS A 96 -16.71 7.20 -0.85
N PHE A 97 -16.04 6.41 -0.02
CA PHE A 97 -15.99 4.96 -0.17
C PHE A 97 -17.36 4.30 0.06
N LEU A 98 -18.11 4.73 1.09
CA LEU A 98 -19.41 4.15 1.45
C LEU A 98 -20.54 4.55 0.49
N LYS A 99 -20.48 5.74 -0.12
CA LYS A 99 -21.50 6.22 -1.06
C LYS A 99 -21.41 5.63 -2.47
N HIS A 100 -20.43 4.76 -2.75
CA HIS A 100 -20.21 4.19 -4.10
C HIS A 100 -20.00 5.23 -5.21
N GLU A 101 -19.71 6.50 -4.89
CA GLU A 101 -19.39 7.57 -5.86
C GLU A 101 -18.02 7.39 -6.54
N LEU A 102 -17.38 6.23 -6.35
CA LEU A 102 -16.23 5.81 -7.11
C LEU A 102 -16.74 5.10 -8.36
N ASP A 103 -16.96 5.85 -9.43
CA ASP A 103 -17.20 5.28 -10.75
C ASP A 103 -15.95 4.47 -11.17
N VAL A 104 -16.00 3.15 -11.29
CA VAL A 104 -14.81 2.33 -11.60
C VAL A 104 -15.13 1.22 -12.60
N SER A 105 -14.46 1.23 -13.74
CA SER A 105 -14.43 0.10 -14.68
C SER A 105 -13.64 -1.07 -14.08
N PRO A 106 -14.25 -2.26 -13.87
CA PRO A 106 -13.66 -3.36 -13.07
C PRO A 106 -12.37 -3.99 -13.60
N GLN A 107 -12.06 -3.85 -14.89
CA GLN A 107 -11.03 -4.65 -15.55
C GLN A 107 -9.61 -4.10 -15.37
N VAL A 108 -9.46 -2.76 -15.42
CA VAL A 108 -8.14 -2.12 -15.37
C VAL A 108 -7.57 -2.10 -13.95
N SER A 109 -8.43 -1.93 -12.93
CA SER A 109 -8.02 -1.95 -11.52
C SER A 109 -7.46 -3.32 -11.10
N LEU A 110 -8.04 -4.40 -11.61
CA LEU A 110 -7.54 -5.76 -11.36
C LEU A 110 -6.15 -5.99 -11.98
N MET A 111 -5.91 -5.46 -13.18
CA MET A 111 -4.63 -5.60 -13.87
C MET A 111 -3.53 -4.78 -13.18
N HIS A 112 -3.84 -3.55 -12.74
CA HIS A 112 -2.92 -2.73 -11.95
C HIS A 112 -2.55 -3.39 -10.61
N ALA A 113 -3.55 -3.93 -9.89
CA ALA A 113 -3.29 -4.66 -8.65
C ALA A 113 -2.36 -5.87 -8.88
N LYS A 114 -2.55 -6.59 -9.98
CA LYS A 114 -1.70 -7.73 -10.35
C LYS A 114 -0.26 -7.31 -10.71
N ILE A 115 -0.09 -6.19 -11.41
CA ILE A 115 1.25 -5.65 -11.71
C ILE A 115 1.96 -5.24 -10.42
N GLN A 116 1.28 -4.54 -9.52
CA GLN A 116 1.86 -4.15 -8.24
C GLN A 116 2.25 -5.35 -7.37
N GLU A 117 1.42 -6.40 -7.34
CA GLU A 117 1.73 -7.67 -6.65
C GLU A 117 3.02 -8.28 -7.20
N GLN A 118 3.17 -8.39 -8.52
CA GLN A 118 4.37 -8.95 -9.14
C GLN A 118 5.63 -8.10 -8.89
N GLN A 119 5.52 -6.78 -8.97
CA GLN A 119 6.65 -5.89 -8.65
C GLN A 119 7.06 -6.00 -7.19
N SER A 120 6.11 -6.24 -6.28
CA SER A 120 6.42 -6.46 -4.87
C SER A 120 7.15 -7.78 -4.64
N LEU A 121 6.77 -8.85 -5.34
CA LEU A 121 7.48 -10.13 -5.29
C LEU A 121 8.91 -9.99 -5.79
N MET A 122 9.11 -9.32 -6.93
CA MET A 122 10.45 -9.06 -7.47
C MET A 122 11.34 -8.29 -6.50
N ARG A 123 10.81 -7.24 -5.85
CA ARG A 123 11.55 -6.46 -4.84
C ARG A 123 11.95 -7.32 -3.63
N THR A 124 11.07 -8.22 -3.19
CA THR A 124 11.37 -9.15 -2.09
C THR A 124 12.50 -10.11 -2.46
N ASP A 125 12.44 -10.70 -3.65
CA ASP A 125 13.47 -11.63 -4.13
C ASP A 125 14.83 -10.94 -4.28
N GLU A 126 14.84 -9.71 -4.82
CA GLU A 126 16.05 -8.90 -4.92
C GLU A 126 16.70 -8.62 -3.55
N ILE A 127 15.89 -8.28 -2.54
CA ILE A 127 16.38 -8.07 -1.16
C ILE A 127 16.97 -9.37 -0.60
N ASN A 128 16.31 -10.51 -0.82
CA ASN A 128 16.79 -11.80 -0.33
C ASN A 128 18.12 -12.20 -0.99
N ILE A 129 18.29 -11.94 -2.29
CA ILE A 129 19.54 -12.18 -3.00
C ILE A 129 20.67 -11.35 -2.38
N LYS A 130 20.46 -10.03 -2.22
CA LYS A 130 21.47 -9.15 -1.60
C LYS A 130 21.86 -9.57 -0.19
N LYS A 131 20.91 -10.08 0.59
CA LYS A 131 21.18 -10.61 1.93
C LYS A 131 22.07 -11.86 1.88
N LEU A 132 21.78 -12.79 0.96
CA LEU A 132 22.57 -14.00 0.78
C LEU A 132 24.00 -13.67 0.31
N GLU A 133 24.14 -12.71 -0.61
CA GLU A 133 25.44 -12.20 -1.06
C GLU A 133 26.26 -11.65 0.11
N TYR A 134 25.66 -10.79 0.94
CA TYR A 134 26.30 -10.27 2.14
C TYR A 134 26.70 -11.37 3.14
N ASP A 135 25.82 -12.36 3.36
CA ASP A 135 26.10 -13.48 4.27
C ASP A 135 27.25 -14.37 3.74
N ILE A 136 27.40 -14.50 2.42
CA ILE A 136 28.53 -15.17 1.76
C ILE A 136 29.81 -14.35 1.97
N GLU A 137 29.81 -13.07 1.65
CA GLU A 137 30.98 -12.18 1.79
C GLU A 137 31.51 -12.17 3.22
N ARG A 138 30.62 -12.05 4.22
CA ARG A 138 30.99 -12.12 5.65
C ARG A 138 31.67 -13.44 5.98
N LYS A 139 31.10 -14.57 5.55
CA LYS A 139 31.68 -15.90 5.79
C LYS A 139 33.04 -16.06 5.10
N VAL A 140 33.23 -15.51 3.91
CA VAL A 140 34.52 -15.51 3.20
C VAL A 140 35.55 -14.68 3.98
N ALA A 141 35.17 -13.51 4.48
CA ALA A 141 36.04 -12.67 5.31
C ALA A 141 36.42 -13.36 6.63
N ASP A 142 35.47 -14.01 7.30
CA ASP A 142 35.71 -14.79 8.52
C ASP A 142 36.69 -15.94 8.27
N ILE A 143 36.62 -16.62 7.12
CA ILE A 143 37.57 -17.67 6.75
C ILE A 143 38.95 -17.07 6.48
N ALA A 144 39.03 -15.93 5.78
CA ALA A 144 40.29 -15.27 5.46
C ALA A 144 41.02 -14.67 6.68
N LEU A 145 40.28 -14.29 7.74
CA LEU A 145 40.84 -13.78 9.00
C LEU A 145 41.27 -14.88 9.98
N ASN A 146 40.78 -16.11 9.80
CA ASN A 146 41.07 -17.26 10.66
C ASN A 146 42.06 -18.26 10.02
N GLN A 147 42.82 -17.82 9.01
CA GLN A 147 43.98 -18.51 8.42
C GLN A 147 45.26 -17.76 8.77
#